data_AF-A0A804MGT5-F1
#
_entry.id   AF-A0A804MGT5-F1
#
_cell.length_a   1.000
_cell.length_b   1.000
_cell.length_c   1.000
_cell.angle_alpha   90.00
_cell.angle_beta   90.00
_cell.angle_gamma   90.00
#
_symmetry.space_group_name_H-M   'P 1'
#
loop_
_entity.id
_entity.type
_entity.pdbx_description
1 polymer ?
#
loop_
_entity_poly.entity_id
_entity_poly.type
_entity_poly.pdbx_seq_one_letter_code
_entity_poly.pdbx_strand_id
1 'polypeptide(L)'
;MVVNVVTAPDRPCRAIKQTVRGFPRPLLDISAANFGKIIEQALNATLDPPFDPYENSLNFLVASYIIPYVGLTGYVGANPRLLTPQARKLLAGLLAVESAQDAVIRTLLYERGMARVPSYAGGVAEITARISDLRNSLGRRGVKDEGLVVAPELGPEGLTVGNIIAGDHLSLAYDRTPEEILGIVYGTGNSAQHGGFFPQGADGRIARGLLA
;
A
#
# COMPACT_ATOMS: atom_id res chain seq x y z
N MET A 1 -11.85 13.90 0.56
CA MET A 1 -11.54 13.82 -0.88
C MET A 1 -10.68 12.60 -1.26
N VAL A 2 -10.75 11.48 -0.51
CA VAL A 2 -10.24 10.14 -0.92
C VAL A 2 -11.20 9.43 -1.91
N VAL A 3 -12.35 10.07 -2.12
CA VAL A 3 -13.54 9.56 -2.81
C VAL A 3 -13.31 9.23 -4.29
N ASN A 4 -12.38 9.88 -5.00
CA ASN A 4 -12.40 9.82 -6.47
C ASN A 4 -12.02 8.45 -7.09
N VAL A 5 -11.17 7.64 -6.45
CA VAL A 5 -10.89 6.26 -6.92
C VAL A 5 -11.90 5.25 -6.36
N VAL A 6 -12.45 5.50 -5.16
CA VAL A 6 -13.51 4.66 -4.59
C VAL A 6 -14.85 4.84 -5.33
N THR A 7 -15.15 6.04 -5.86
CA THR A 7 -16.41 6.29 -6.61
C THR A 7 -16.42 5.81 -8.05
N ALA A 8 -15.26 5.47 -8.61
CA ALA A 8 -15.18 5.04 -10.00
C ALA A 8 -14.04 4.03 -10.22
N PRO A 9 -14.09 2.85 -9.56
CA PRO A 9 -13.05 1.83 -9.68
C PRO A 9 -12.83 1.40 -11.15
N ASP A 10 -13.82 1.60 -12.01
CA ASP A 10 -13.76 1.23 -13.43
C ASP A 10 -12.95 2.20 -14.30
N ARG A 11 -12.72 3.45 -13.86
CA ARG A 11 -12.07 4.47 -14.70
C ARG A 11 -10.58 4.19 -14.92
N PRO A 12 -9.75 3.90 -13.90
CA PRO A 12 -8.37 3.50 -14.11
C PRO A 12 -8.26 2.24 -14.99
N CYS A 13 -9.09 1.23 -14.73
CA CYS A 13 -9.13 0.01 -15.54
C CYS A 13 -9.49 0.29 -17.01
N ARG A 14 -10.42 1.22 -17.27
CA ARG A 14 -10.77 1.66 -18.63
C ARG A 14 -9.62 2.38 -19.31
N ALA A 15 -8.95 3.29 -18.61
CA ALA A 15 -7.78 4.00 -19.12
C ALA A 15 -6.65 3.04 -19.52
N ILE A 16 -6.40 2.02 -18.68
CA ILE A 16 -5.43 0.94 -18.98
C ILE A 16 -5.85 0.21 -20.27
N LYS A 17 -7.10 -0.29 -20.34
CA LYS A 17 -7.61 -1.05 -21.50
C LYS A 17 -7.59 -0.25 -22.81
N GLN A 18 -7.77 1.08 -22.74
CA GLN A 18 -7.74 1.95 -23.91
C GLN A 18 -6.32 2.29 -24.39
N THR A 19 -5.32 2.21 -23.51
CA THR A 19 -3.95 2.67 -23.80
C THR A 19 -2.99 1.52 -24.10
N VAL A 20 -3.14 0.39 -23.42
CA VAL A 20 -2.27 -0.79 -23.54
C VAL A 20 -3.10 -2.07 -23.56
N ARG A 21 -2.53 -3.16 -24.10
CA ARG A 21 -3.15 -4.49 -24.01
C ARG A 21 -3.19 -4.92 -22.54
N GLY A 22 -4.39 -4.95 -21.97
CA GLY A 22 -4.63 -5.45 -20.62
C GLY A 22 -4.83 -6.96 -20.54
N PHE A 23 -5.18 -7.42 -19.34
CA PHE A 23 -5.61 -8.78 -19.02
C PHE A 23 -6.81 -8.71 -18.04
N PRO A 24 -7.55 -9.82 -17.81
CA PRO A 24 -8.67 -9.83 -16.88
C PRO A 24 -8.26 -9.42 -15.46
N ARG A 25 -9.16 -8.75 -14.72
CA ARG A 25 -8.90 -8.42 -13.31
C ARG A 25 -8.85 -9.70 -12.49
N PRO A 26 -7.80 -9.96 -11.68
CA PRO A 26 -7.76 -11.10 -10.76
C PRO A 26 -8.87 -11.04 -9.69
N LEU A 27 -9.12 -12.17 -9.03
CA LEU A 27 -9.98 -12.20 -7.85
C LEU A 27 -9.32 -11.39 -6.72
N LEU A 28 -10.08 -10.47 -6.14
CA LEU A 28 -9.63 -9.60 -5.06
C LEU A 28 -10.35 -9.98 -3.75
N ASP A 29 -9.60 -10.16 -2.66
CA ASP A 29 -10.13 -10.35 -1.31
C ASP A 29 -9.96 -9.06 -0.49
N ILE A 30 -11.03 -8.26 -0.45
CA ILE A 30 -11.17 -7.10 0.42
C ILE A 30 -12.13 -7.39 1.59
N SER A 31 -12.29 -8.65 1.99
CA SER A 31 -13.13 -9.00 3.13
C SER A 31 -12.55 -8.47 4.45
N ALA A 32 -13.42 -8.23 5.43
CA ALA A 32 -12.99 -7.87 6.79
C ALA A 32 -12.02 -8.90 7.38
N ALA A 33 -12.24 -10.20 7.09
CA ALA A 33 -11.37 -11.28 7.55
C ALA A 33 -9.93 -11.18 7.00
N ASN A 34 -9.76 -10.76 5.75
CA ASN A 34 -8.43 -10.57 5.17
C ASN A 34 -7.72 -9.36 5.78
N PHE A 35 -8.42 -8.23 5.94
CA PHE A 35 -7.88 -7.06 6.64
C PHE A 35 -7.52 -7.38 8.10
N GLY A 36 -8.36 -8.14 8.79
CA GLY A 36 -8.11 -8.66 10.13
C GLY A 36 -6.76 -9.37 10.23
N LYS A 37 -6.52 -10.35 9.37
CA LYS A 37 -5.25 -11.09 9.31
C LYS A 37 -4.05 -10.18 9.07
N ILE A 38 -4.16 -9.19 8.19
CA ILE A 38 -3.06 -8.26 7.89
C ILE A 38 -2.72 -7.41 9.11
N ILE A 39 -3.73 -6.90 9.82
CA ILE A 39 -3.51 -6.11 11.03
C ILE A 39 -2.95 -6.99 12.16
N GLU A 40 -3.47 -8.19 12.36
CA GLU A 40 -2.91 -9.15 13.33
C GLU A 40 -1.44 -9.49 13.03
N GLN A 41 -1.11 -9.67 11.75
CA GLN A 41 0.26 -9.90 11.29
C GLN A 41 1.16 -8.67 11.54
N ALA A 42 0.65 -7.46 11.31
CA ALA A 42 1.40 -6.22 11.56
C ALA A 42 1.67 -6.02 13.06
N LEU A 43 0.67 -6.29 13.90
CA LEU A 43 0.76 -6.14 15.35
C LEU A 43 1.43 -7.33 16.03
N ASN A 44 1.63 -8.44 15.32
CA ASN A 44 2.07 -9.72 15.87
C ASN A 44 1.23 -10.14 17.09
N ALA A 45 -0.09 -10.01 16.96
CA ALA A 45 -1.05 -10.27 18.03
C ALA A 45 -2.38 -10.76 17.44
N THR A 46 -3.05 -11.67 18.14
CA THR A 46 -4.44 -12.02 17.85
C THR A 46 -5.36 -10.95 18.42
N LEU A 47 -6.35 -10.52 17.63
CA LEU A 47 -7.32 -9.50 18.02
C LEU A 47 -8.68 -10.14 18.28
N ASP A 48 -9.33 -9.76 19.39
CA ASP A 48 -10.69 -10.18 19.72
C ASP A 48 -11.55 -8.95 20.09
N PRO A 49 -12.48 -8.52 19.21
CA PRO A 49 -12.76 -9.09 17.89
C PRO A 49 -11.62 -8.84 16.89
N PRO A 50 -11.54 -9.59 15.76
CA PRO A 50 -10.61 -9.28 14.67
C PRO A 50 -10.84 -7.88 14.09
N PHE A 51 -9.77 -7.26 13.56
CA PHE A 51 -9.88 -5.94 12.93
C PHE A 51 -10.88 -5.94 11.76
N ASP A 52 -11.93 -5.13 11.89
CA ASP A 52 -12.92 -4.91 10.83
C ASP A 52 -12.74 -3.51 10.21
N PRO A 53 -12.31 -3.41 8.93
CA PRO A 53 -12.16 -2.13 8.24
C PRO A 53 -13.49 -1.39 8.03
N TYR A 54 -14.64 -2.04 8.15
CA TYR A 54 -15.96 -1.50 7.87
C TYR A 54 -16.75 -1.08 9.12
N GLU A 55 -16.23 -1.37 10.31
CA GLU A 55 -16.88 -1.06 11.59
C GLU A 55 -17.10 0.45 11.79
N ASN A 56 -16.09 1.27 11.45
CA ASN A 56 -16.15 2.72 11.58
C ASN A 56 -15.16 3.44 10.65
N SER A 57 -15.29 4.76 10.52
CA SER A 57 -14.49 5.59 9.62
C SER A 57 -12.98 5.58 9.94
N LEU A 58 -12.58 5.38 11.20
CA LEU A 58 -11.16 5.31 11.57
C LEU A 58 -10.56 3.97 11.14
N ASN A 59 -11.25 2.85 11.39
CA ASN A 59 -10.83 1.54 10.90
C ASN A 59 -10.73 1.56 9.36
N PHE A 60 -11.70 2.16 8.68
CA PHE A 60 -11.66 2.29 7.22
C PHE A 60 -10.44 3.09 6.74
N LEU A 61 -10.09 4.16 7.45
CA LEU A 61 -8.93 4.98 7.12
C LEU A 61 -7.61 4.24 7.37
N VAL A 62 -7.50 3.50 8.48
CA VAL A 62 -6.35 2.62 8.76
C VAL A 62 -6.23 1.51 7.71
N ALA A 63 -7.33 0.89 7.31
CA ALA A 63 -7.34 -0.12 6.25
C ALA A 63 -6.91 0.47 4.90
N SER A 64 -7.36 1.70 4.61
CA SER A 64 -6.96 2.44 3.40
C SER A 64 -5.46 2.73 3.39
N TYR A 65 -4.80 2.88 4.54
CA TYR A 65 -3.35 3.06 4.61
C TYR A 65 -2.56 1.86 4.08
N ILE A 66 -3.13 0.65 4.06
CA ILE A 66 -2.43 -0.61 3.71
C ILE A 66 -2.08 -0.75 2.22
N ILE A 67 -2.76 -0.04 1.31
CA ILE A 67 -2.63 -0.31 -0.13
C ILE A 67 -1.89 0.78 -0.94
N PRO A 68 -2.25 2.09 -0.87
CA PRO A 68 -1.82 3.06 -1.87
C PRO A 68 -0.31 3.22 -2.00
N TYR A 69 0.39 3.23 -0.86
CA TYR A 69 1.84 3.29 -0.84
C TYR A 69 2.53 2.09 -1.53
N VAL A 70 1.92 0.90 -1.47
CA VAL A 70 2.42 -0.27 -2.21
C VAL A 70 2.22 -0.07 -3.71
N GLY A 71 1.06 0.46 -4.12
CA GLY A 71 0.76 0.77 -5.53
C GLY A 71 1.73 1.78 -6.14
N LEU A 72 1.97 2.91 -5.46
CA LEU A 72 2.85 3.96 -5.98
C LEU A 72 4.31 3.51 -6.09
N THR A 73 4.83 2.76 -5.11
CA THR A 73 6.20 2.23 -5.16
C THR A 73 6.38 1.22 -6.29
N GLY A 74 5.32 0.47 -6.62
CA GLY A 74 5.26 -0.38 -7.80
C GLY A 74 5.30 0.41 -9.12
N TYR A 75 4.64 1.56 -9.21
CA TYR A 75 4.73 2.43 -10.40
C TYR A 75 6.13 2.99 -10.58
N VAL A 76 6.79 3.45 -9.52
CA VAL A 76 8.19 3.93 -9.60
C VAL A 76 9.10 2.84 -10.15
N GLY A 77 9.03 1.61 -9.59
CA GLY A 77 9.86 0.48 -10.02
C GLY A 77 9.52 -0.06 -11.43
N ALA A 78 8.28 0.09 -11.87
CA ALA A 78 7.86 -0.31 -13.21
C ALA A 78 8.27 0.70 -14.29
N ASN A 79 8.43 1.98 -13.96
CA ASN A 79 8.65 3.06 -14.94
C ASN A 79 9.85 2.80 -15.88
N PRO A 80 11.05 2.42 -15.41
CA PRO A 80 12.20 2.14 -16.29
C PRO A 80 11.98 0.98 -17.26
N ARG A 81 11.01 0.10 -16.97
CA ARG A 81 10.71 -1.11 -17.76
C ARG A 81 9.65 -0.86 -18.84
N LEU A 82 9.07 0.34 -18.91
CA LEU A 82 8.07 0.68 -19.92
C LEU A 82 8.71 1.13 -21.24
N LEU A 83 8.25 0.50 -22.33
CA LEU A 83 8.86 0.61 -23.66
C LEU A 83 8.29 1.75 -24.52
N THR A 84 7.05 2.18 -24.27
CA THR A 84 6.38 3.18 -25.11
C THR A 84 6.05 4.46 -24.36
N PRO A 85 6.09 5.63 -25.02
CA PRO A 85 5.66 6.90 -24.41
C PRO A 85 4.23 6.85 -23.86
N GLN A 86 3.32 6.13 -24.53
CA GLN A 86 1.93 5.97 -24.10
C GLN A 86 1.83 5.23 -22.77
N ALA A 87 2.60 4.14 -22.61
CA ALA A 87 2.66 3.40 -21.35
C ALA A 87 3.25 4.26 -20.22
N ARG A 88 4.33 5.00 -20.49
CA ARG A 88 4.95 5.91 -19.51
C ARG A 88 4.00 7.03 -19.08
N LYS A 89 3.27 7.63 -20.02
CA LYS A 89 2.24 8.64 -19.73
C LYS A 89 1.11 8.06 -18.86
N LEU A 90 0.63 6.86 -19.18
CA LEU A 90 -0.38 6.17 -18.38
C LEU A 90 0.12 5.93 -16.96
N LEU A 91 1.32 5.37 -16.81
CA LEU A 91 1.92 5.10 -15.50
C LEU A 91 2.13 6.38 -14.70
N ALA A 92 2.66 7.45 -15.32
CA ALA A 92 2.86 8.73 -14.65
C ALA A 92 1.53 9.33 -14.15
N GLY A 93 0.45 9.20 -14.93
CA GLY A 93 -0.89 9.61 -14.51
C GLY A 93 -1.44 8.82 -13.33
N LEU A 94 -1.22 7.49 -13.31
CA LEU A 94 -1.62 6.64 -12.18
C LEU A 94 -0.78 6.94 -10.93
N LEU A 95 0.54 7.06 -11.08
CA LEU A 95 1.46 7.44 -10.00
C LEU A 95 1.05 8.76 -9.35
N ALA A 96 0.74 9.80 -10.14
CA ALA A 96 0.34 11.10 -9.61
C ALA A 96 -0.92 11.03 -8.74
N VAL A 97 -1.93 10.26 -9.16
CA VAL A 97 -3.17 10.10 -8.39
C VAL A 97 -2.93 9.26 -7.14
N GLU A 98 -2.19 8.15 -7.26
CA GLU A 98 -1.91 7.26 -6.13
C GLU A 98 -1.10 7.98 -5.04
N SER A 99 -0.10 8.77 -5.42
CA SER A 99 0.68 9.60 -4.48
C SER A 99 -0.18 10.66 -3.79
N ALA A 100 -1.12 11.29 -4.50
CA ALA A 100 -2.05 12.24 -3.90
C ALA A 100 -2.98 11.57 -2.88
N GLN A 101 -3.44 10.35 -3.18
CA GLN A 101 -4.28 9.58 -2.25
C GLN A 101 -3.52 9.15 -1.01
N ASP A 102 -2.30 8.65 -1.18
CA ASP A 102 -1.43 8.27 -0.07
C ASP A 102 -1.18 9.46 0.87
N ALA A 103 -0.80 10.61 0.31
CA ALA A 103 -0.59 11.83 1.10
C ALA A 103 -1.86 12.23 1.89
N VAL A 104 -3.04 12.23 1.26
CA VAL A 104 -4.30 12.57 1.95
C VAL A 104 -4.61 11.58 3.08
N ILE A 105 -4.44 10.28 2.84
CA ILE A 105 -4.68 9.24 3.86
C ILE A 105 -3.70 9.44 5.02
N ARG A 106 -2.41 9.62 4.73
CA ARG A 106 -1.36 9.89 5.72
C ARG A 106 -1.66 11.16 6.53
N THR A 107 -2.07 12.26 5.90
CA THR A 107 -2.46 13.48 6.62
C THR A 107 -3.64 13.25 7.55
N LEU A 108 -4.71 12.60 7.08
CA LEU A 108 -5.91 12.35 7.90
C LEU A 108 -5.63 11.42 9.08
N LEU A 109 -4.70 10.47 8.92
CA LEU A 109 -4.24 9.61 10.02
C LEU A 109 -3.30 10.35 10.95
N TYR A 110 -2.42 11.22 10.44
CA TYR A 110 -1.50 12.01 11.25
C TYR A 110 -2.26 12.98 12.18
N GLU A 111 -3.29 13.65 11.68
CA GLU A 111 -4.21 14.47 12.49
C GLU A 111 -4.90 13.66 13.60
N ARG A 112 -5.04 12.35 13.41
CA ARG A 112 -5.60 11.40 14.37
C ARG A 112 -4.54 10.55 15.05
N GLY A 113 -3.24 10.86 14.91
CA GLY A 113 -2.13 9.97 15.27
C GLY A 113 -2.13 9.55 16.74
N MET A 114 -2.56 10.46 17.62
CA MET A 114 -2.71 10.24 19.07
C MET A 114 -4.08 9.66 19.47
N ALA A 115 -5.04 9.58 18.55
CA ALA A 115 -6.30 8.90 18.80
C ALA A 115 -6.04 7.39 18.93
N ARG A 116 -6.67 6.78 19.93
CA ARG A 116 -6.72 5.32 20.00
C ARG A 116 -7.66 4.82 18.92
N VAL A 117 -7.30 3.71 18.28
CA VAL A 117 -8.27 2.99 17.46
C VAL A 117 -9.25 2.29 18.42
N PRO A 118 -10.55 2.57 18.37
CA PRO A 118 -11.53 1.87 19.19
C PRO A 118 -11.38 0.35 19.03
N SER A 119 -11.57 -0.41 20.10
CA SER A 119 -11.50 -1.88 20.15
C SER A 119 -10.10 -2.52 20.09
N TYR A 120 -9.02 -1.77 19.80
CA TYR A 120 -7.65 -2.34 19.71
C TYR A 120 -6.64 -1.60 20.62
N ALA A 121 -5.66 -2.34 21.15
CA ALA A 121 -4.56 -1.74 21.91
C ALA A 121 -3.57 -1.06 20.94
N GLY A 122 -3.52 0.27 20.95
CA GLY A 122 -2.54 1.05 20.17
C GLY A 122 -3.08 2.40 19.70
N GLY A 123 -2.18 3.36 19.53
CA GLY A 123 -2.47 4.62 18.83
C GLY A 123 -2.41 4.44 17.31
N VAL A 124 -3.05 5.34 16.55
CA VAL A 124 -2.95 5.35 15.08
C VAL A 124 -1.49 5.42 14.60
N ALA A 125 -0.64 6.19 15.27
CA ALA A 125 0.79 6.26 14.95
C ALA A 125 1.51 4.90 15.11
N GLU A 126 1.19 4.14 16.16
CA GLU A 126 1.77 2.82 16.39
C GLU A 126 1.30 1.81 15.35
N ILE A 127 0.00 1.75 15.08
CA ILE A 127 -0.57 0.80 14.12
C ILE A 127 -0.02 1.07 12.71
N THR A 128 0.09 2.34 12.31
CA THR A 128 0.65 2.69 10.99
C THR A 128 2.14 2.38 10.88
N ALA A 129 2.93 2.58 11.94
CA ALA A 129 4.33 2.14 11.98
C ALA A 129 4.45 0.62 11.80
N ARG A 130 3.62 -0.16 12.52
CA ARG A 130 3.56 -1.62 12.40
C ARG A 130 3.18 -2.10 11.00
N ILE A 131 2.25 -1.42 10.33
CA ILE A 131 1.88 -1.71 8.94
C ILE A 131 3.05 -1.42 7.98
N SER A 132 3.77 -0.30 8.17
CA SER A 132 4.96 0.02 7.37
C SER A 132 6.08 -1.01 7.57
N ASP A 133 6.32 -1.42 8.81
CA ASP A 133 7.29 -2.48 9.14
C ASP A 133 6.92 -3.81 8.49
N LEU A 134 5.63 -4.18 8.52
CA LEU A 134 5.13 -5.37 7.85
C LEU A 134 5.42 -5.31 6.34
N ARG A 135 5.15 -4.19 5.67
CA ARG A 135 5.43 -4.03 4.24
C ARG A 135 6.92 -4.14 3.92
N ASN A 136 7.79 -3.60 4.78
CA ASN A 136 9.24 -3.73 4.62
C ASN A 136 9.68 -5.20 4.79
N SER A 137 9.16 -5.88 5.80
CA SER A 137 9.41 -7.30 6.07
C SER A 137 8.97 -8.18 4.89
N LEU A 138 7.75 -7.99 4.39
CA LEU A 138 7.20 -8.73 3.25
C LEU A 138 7.90 -8.37 1.92
N GLY A 139 8.36 -7.12 1.76
CA GLY A 139 9.13 -6.69 0.60
C GLY A 139 10.56 -7.26 0.58
N ARG A 140 11.15 -7.55 1.75
CA ARG A 140 12.46 -8.23 1.93
C ARG A 140 13.68 -7.50 1.35
N ARG A 141 13.54 -6.25 0.89
CA ARG A 141 14.62 -5.48 0.25
C ARG A 141 14.79 -4.09 0.87
N GLY A 142 14.99 -4.07 2.19
CA GLY A 142 15.27 -2.86 2.96
C GLY A 142 14.02 -2.08 3.37
N VAL A 143 14.27 -0.91 3.97
CA VAL A 143 13.24 0.02 4.43
C VAL A 143 12.83 0.90 3.25
N LYS A 144 11.59 0.73 2.80
CA LYS A 144 11.00 1.46 1.67
C LYS A 144 9.60 1.97 2.00
N ASP A 145 9.31 2.08 3.29
CA ASP A 145 8.09 2.62 3.88
C ASP A 145 8.38 2.93 5.34
N GLU A 146 7.82 4.02 5.82
CA GLU A 146 8.01 4.53 7.16
C GLU A 146 6.64 4.98 7.70
N GLY A 147 6.45 4.81 9.01
CA GLY A 147 5.22 5.21 9.69
C GLY A 147 5.03 6.73 9.71
N LEU A 148 3.87 7.16 10.21
CA LEU A 148 3.49 8.58 10.26
C LEU A 148 4.34 9.44 11.20
N VAL A 149 4.99 8.79 12.17
CA VAL A 149 5.90 9.41 13.13
C VAL A 149 7.21 8.64 13.10
N VAL A 150 8.30 9.35 12.89
CA VAL A 150 9.68 8.81 12.87
C VAL A 150 10.54 9.55 13.90
N ALA A 151 11.71 8.99 14.19
CA ALA A 151 12.70 9.70 14.98
C ALA A 151 13.15 10.98 14.24
N PRO A 152 13.46 12.10 14.94
CA PRO A 152 13.78 13.37 14.29
C PRO A 152 14.85 13.25 13.20
N GLU A 153 15.86 12.42 13.41
CA GLU A 153 16.97 12.16 12.48
C GLU A 153 16.56 11.53 11.14
N LEU A 154 15.37 10.90 11.08
CA LEU A 154 14.80 10.33 9.85
C LEU A 154 13.82 11.30 9.18
N GLY A 155 13.36 12.34 9.88
CA GLY A 155 12.47 13.33 9.30
C GLY A 155 13.18 14.39 8.48
N PRO A 156 12.42 15.27 7.80
CA PRO A 156 12.96 16.42 7.09
C PRO A 156 14.01 17.19 7.90
N GLU A 157 15.18 17.36 7.28
CA GLU A 157 16.35 18.07 7.82
C GLU A 157 16.89 17.52 9.16
N GLY A 158 16.42 16.36 9.63
CA GLY A 158 16.77 15.83 10.95
C GLY A 158 16.05 16.56 12.10
N LEU A 159 15.00 17.34 11.81
CA LEU A 159 14.39 18.29 12.75
C LEU A 159 12.93 17.99 13.10
N THR A 160 12.30 17.06 12.39
CA THR A 160 10.85 16.84 12.49
C THR A 160 10.53 15.37 12.69
N VAL A 161 9.46 15.09 13.45
CA VAL A 161 9.01 13.72 13.69
C VAL A 161 7.89 13.29 12.76
N GLY A 162 7.20 14.24 12.12
CA GLY A 162 6.07 13.96 11.24
C GLY A 162 6.52 13.49 9.86
N ASN A 163 5.98 12.36 9.40
CA ASN A 163 6.34 11.74 8.14
C ASN A 163 5.10 11.44 7.27
N ILE A 164 4.47 12.53 6.82
CA ILE A 164 3.27 12.48 5.97
C ILE A 164 3.61 12.10 4.52
N ILE A 165 4.81 12.42 4.05
CA ILE A 165 5.27 12.11 2.69
C ILE A 165 6.55 11.29 2.82
N ALA A 166 6.42 9.97 2.77
CA ALA A 166 7.57 9.07 2.88
C ALA A 166 8.35 9.01 1.56
N GLY A 167 9.62 9.36 1.63
CA GLY A 167 10.58 9.29 0.53
C GLY A 167 11.98 8.95 1.05
N ASP A 168 12.89 8.66 0.14
CA ASP A 168 14.28 8.38 0.49
C ASP A 168 15.03 9.63 0.97
N HIS A 169 16.32 9.48 1.27
CA HIS A 169 17.21 10.58 1.68
C HIS A 169 17.29 11.77 0.70
N LEU A 170 16.87 11.61 -0.55
CA LEU A 170 16.77 12.68 -1.56
C LEU A 170 15.33 13.17 -1.75
N SER A 171 14.40 12.77 -0.88
CA SER A 171 12.96 13.02 -0.99
C SER A 171 12.35 12.44 -2.28
N LEU A 172 12.90 11.35 -2.81
CA LEU A 172 12.32 10.60 -3.92
C LEU A 172 11.43 9.47 -3.39
N ALA A 173 10.33 9.19 -4.10
CA ALA A 173 9.51 8.02 -3.78
C ALA A 173 10.33 6.72 -4.02
N TYR A 174 10.26 5.79 -3.07
CA TYR A 174 10.91 4.48 -3.21
C TYR A 174 10.35 3.70 -4.39
N ASP A 175 11.18 2.83 -4.97
CA ASP A 175 10.77 1.85 -5.97
C ASP A 175 10.61 0.47 -5.34
N ARG A 176 9.68 -0.34 -5.83
CA ARG A 176 9.60 -1.76 -5.51
C ARG A 176 9.54 -2.59 -6.79
N THR A 177 10.26 -3.72 -6.82
CA THR A 177 10.17 -4.66 -7.93
C THR A 177 8.85 -5.46 -7.88
N PRO A 178 8.44 -6.11 -8.98
CA PRO A 178 7.24 -6.96 -8.97
C PRO A 178 7.28 -8.06 -7.91
N GLU A 179 8.46 -8.62 -7.61
CA GLU A 179 8.65 -9.62 -6.57
C GLU A 179 8.35 -9.05 -5.17
N GLU A 180 8.84 -7.85 -4.87
CA GLU A 180 8.55 -7.14 -3.61
C GLU A 180 7.04 -6.83 -3.50
N ILE A 181 6.44 -6.31 -4.58
CA ILE A 181 5.01 -5.99 -4.62
C ILE A 181 4.17 -7.23 -4.38
N LEU A 182 4.43 -8.33 -5.09
CA LEU A 182 3.70 -9.59 -4.93
C LEU A 182 3.88 -10.20 -3.54
N GLY A 183 5.10 -10.16 -2.99
CA GLY A 183 5.34 -10.60 -1.61
C GLY A 183 4.50 -9.84 -0.58
N ILE A 184 4.30 -8.53 -0.79
CA ILE A 184 3.45 -7.68 0.07
C ILE A 184 1.97 -7.97 -0.15
N VAL A 185 1.46 -7.90 -1.38
CA VAL A 185 0.00 -8.03 -1.63
C VAL A 185 -0.52 -9.45 -1.42
N TYR A 186 0.35 -10.45 -1.48
CA TYR A 186 0.02 -11.82 -1.08
C TYR A 186 0.10 -12.06 0.43
N GLY A 187 0.74 -11.15 1.19
CA GLY A 187 0.93 -11.30 2.64
C GLY A 187 1.95 -12.37 3.05
N THR A 188 2.71 -12.93 2.10
CA THR A 188 3.59 -14.10 2.32
C THR A 188 5.08 -13.75 2.31
N GLY A 189 5.46 -12.60 1.76
CA GLY A 189 6.86 -12.26 1.50
C GLY A 189 7.51 -13.17 0.45
N ASN A 190 6.68 -13.89 -0.33
CA ASN A 190 7.11 -14.77 -1.40
C ASN A 190 6.21 -14.58 -2.63
N SER A 191 6.77 -14.06 -3.72
CA SER A 191 6.06 -13.82 -4.98
C SER A 191 5.49 -15.08 -5.65
N ALA A 192 5.95 -16.27 -5.24
CA ALA A 192 5.45 -17.56 -5.73
C ALA A 192 4.28 -18.12 -4.90
N GLN A 193 3.98 -17.54 -3.73
CA GLN A 193 2.93 -18.01 -2.83
C GLN A 193 1.81 -16.97 -2.75
N HIS A 194 0.73 -17.21 -3.50
CA HIS A 194 -0.44 -16.34 -3.52
C HIS A 194 -1.24 -16.41 -2.20
N GLY A 195 -1.96 -15.34 -1.92
CA GLY A 195 -2.65 -15.12 -0.65
C GLY A 195 -3.11 -13.68 -0.52
N GLY A 196 -3.42 -13.26 0.70
CA GLY A 196 -3.75 -11.87 1.02
C GLY A 196 -4.85 -11.32 0.11
N PHE A 197 -4.57 -10.17 -0.52
CA PHE A 197 -5.53 -9.53 -1.43
C PHE A 197 -5.80 -10.32 -2.71
N PHE A 198 -4.95 -11.27 -3.08
CA PHE A 198 -5.07 -12.07 -4.30
C PHE A 198 -5.03 -13.56 -3.98
N PRO A 199 -6.10 -14.12 -3.40
CA PRO A 199 -6.13 -15.50 -2.91
C PRO A 199 -5.93 -16.55 -4.02
N GLN A 200 -6.17 -16.19 -5.29
CA GLN A 200 -5.94 -17.04 -6.46
C GLN A 200 -4.75 -16.58 -7.32
N GLY A 201 -3.90 -15.69 -6.77
CA GLY A 201 -2.79 -15.09 -7.49
C GLY A 201 -3.19 -13.88 -8.32
N ALA A 202 -2.21 -12.99 -8.52
CA ALA A 202 -2.28 -11.93 -9.51
C ALA A 202 -2.11 -12.50 -10.93
N ASP A 203 -2.53 -11.74 -11.93
CA ASP A 203 -2.44 -12.12 -13.35
C ASP A 203 -1.49 -11.18 -14.12
N GLY A 204 -1.30 -11.46 -15.40
CA GLY A 204 -0.31 -10.87 -16.27
C GLY A 204 0.91 -11.76 -16.42
N ARG A 205 1.69 -11.50 -17.48
CA ARG A 205 2.90 -12.27 -17.81
C ARG A 205 3.93 -12.30 -16.67
N ILE A 206 4.06 -11.19 -15.93
CA ILE A 206 5.02 -11.07 -14.83
C ILE A 206 4.59 -11.92 -13.64
N ALA A 207 3.37 -11.73 -13.12
CA ALA A 207 2.88 -12.48 -11.97
C ALA A 207 2.86 -13.99 -12.22
N ARG A 208 2.34 -14.42 -13.39
CA ARG A 208 2.35 -15.84 -13.76
C ARG A 208 3.76 -16.41 -13.93
N GLY A 209 4.71 -15.61 -14.41
CA GLY A 209 6.11 -16.03 -14.54
C GLY A 209 6.83 -16.20 -13.21
N LEU A 210 6.32 -15.64 -12.12
CA LEU A 210 6.89 -15.76 -10.77
C LEU A 210 6.26 -16.89 -9.93
N LEU A 211 5.17 -17.51 -10.42
CA LEU A 211 4.53 -18.68 -9.81
C LEU A 211 5.14 -20.01 -10.29
N ALA A 212 5.91 -19.98 -11.39
CA ALA A 212 6.55 -21.13 -12.01
C ALA A 212 7.98 -21.30 -11.51
#